data_AF-A0A819I985-F1
#
_entry.id   AF-A0A819I985-F1
#
_cell.length_a   1.000
_cell.length_b   1.000
_cell.length_c   1.000
_cell.angle_alpha   90.00
_cell.angle_beta   90.00
_cell.angle_gamma   90.00
#
_symmetry.space_group_name_H-M   'P 1'
#
loop_
_entity.id
_entity.type
_entity.pdbx_description
1 polymer ?
#
loop_
_entity_poly.entity_id
_entity_poly.type
_entity_poly.pdbx_seq_one_letter_code
_entity_poly.pdbx_strand_id
1 'polypeptide(L)' 'MYAIHYKELGDFIRSYYWTSVLPTKELPLNDSNMHILVFDSSSVTVDHSIIPEDQTQDQVIRTYTIYVQGG' A
#
# COMPACT_ATOMS: atom_id res chain seq x y z
N MET A 1 -32.96 3.50 5.89
CA MET A 1 -32.36 3.18 4.57
C MET A 1 -30.90 3.61 4.50
N TYR A 2 -30.58 4.90 4.73
CA TYR A 2 -29.20 5.39 4.72
C TYR A 2 -28.24 4.69 5.71
N ALA A 3 -28.71 4.38 6.93
CA ALA A 3 -27.88 3.70 7.93
C ALA A 3 -27.38 2.32 7.49
N ILE A 4 -28.18 1.59 6.69
CA ILE A 4 -27.79 0.28 6.15
C ILE A 4 -26.67 0.46 5.13
N HIS A 5 -26.83 1.41 4.21
CA HIS A 5 -25.82 1.68 3.18
C HIS A 5 -24.51 2.21 3.77
N TYR A 6 -24.55 3.00 4.84
CA TYR A 6 -23.33 3.43 5.53
C TYR A 6 -22.60 2.26 6.20
N LYS A 7 -23.34 1.30 6.77
CA LYS A 7 -22.75 0.08 7.33
C LYS A 7 -22.10 -0.76 6.23
N GLU A 8 -22.81 -0.98 5.12
CA GLU A 8 -22.30 -1.74 3.97
C GLU A 8 -21.03 -1.11 3.39
N LEU A 9 -21.00 0.22 3.25
CA LEU A 9 -19.81 0.94 2.80
C LEU A 9 -18.64 0.78 3.78
N GLY A 10 -18.89 0.91 5.08
CA GLY A 10 -17.88 0.72 6.12
C GLY A 10 -17.32 -0.71 6.13
N ASP A 11 -18.20 -1.70 6.01
CA ASP A 11 -17.83 -3.12 5.95
C ASP A 11 -16.98 -3.40 4.69
N PHE A 12 -17.34 -2.80 3.55
CA PHE A 12 -16.57 -2.91 2.31
C PHE A 12 -15.15 -2.32 2.47
N ILE A 13 -15.04 -1.06 2.91
CA ILE A 13 -13.75 -0.39 3.14
C ILE A 13 -12.90 -1.22 4.09
N ARG A 14 -13.50 -1.69 5.19
CA ARG A 14 -12.80 -2.54 6.15
C ARG A 14 -12.31 -3.81 5.48
N SER A 15 -13.16 -4.55 4.76
CA SER A 15 -12.76 -5.81 4.12
C SER A 15 -11.59 -5.64 3.16
N TYR A 16 -11.52 -4.50 2.47
CA TYR A 16 -10.50 -4.21 1.46
C TYR A 16 -9.16 -3.80 2.07
N TYR A 17 -9.17 -3.07 3.19
CA TYR A 17 -7.96 -2.49 3.80
C TYR A 17 -7.59 -3.08 5.16
N TRP A 18 -8.31 -4.10 5.66
CA TRP A 18 -8.08 -4.68 7.00
C TRP A 18 -6.75 -5.41 7.12
N THR A 19 -6.24 -5.97 6.02
CA THR A 19 -4.98 -6.72 6.00
C THR A 19 -4.06 -6.21 4.92
N SER A 20 -2.78 -6.08 5.23
CA SER A 20 -1.73 -5.81 4.25
C SER A 20 -0.92 -7.07 3.98
N VAL A 21 -0.52 -7.26 2.72
CA VAL A 21 0.56 -8.19 2.39
C VAL A 21 1.86 -7.53 2.80
N LEU A 22 2.53 -8.11 3.80
CA LEU A 22 3.81 -7.57 4.28
C LEU A 22 4.96 -8.07 3.40
N PRO A 23 5.94 -7.20 3.08
CA PRO A 23 7.14 -7.63 2.39
C PRO A 23 7.94 -8.61 3.27
N THR A 24 8.58 -9.58 2.63
CA THR A 24 9.57 -10.44 3.30
C THR A 24 10.86 -9.68 3.60
N LYS A 25 11.20 -8.72 2.74
CA LYS A 25 12.39 -7.89 2.90
C LYS A 25 12.17 -6.48 2.35
N GLU A 26 12.73 -5.51 3.04
CA GLU A 26 12.88 -4.14 2.55
C GLU A 26 14.36 -3.92 2.22
N LEU A 27 14.64 -3.45 1.01
CA LEU A 27 16.01 -3.15 0.59
C LEU A 27 16.21 -1.64 0.64
N PRO A 28 17.12 -1.13 1.51
CA PRO A 28 17.58 0.24 1.38
C PRO A 28 18.46 0.32 0.13
N LEU A 29 18.07 1.12 -0.85
CA LEU A 29 19.05 1.60 -1.82
C LEU A 29 19.71 2.85 -1.28
N ASN A 30 21.01 2.97 -1.57
CA ASN A 30 21.80 4.16 -1.24
C ASN A 30 21.29 5.43 -1.95
N ASP A 31 20.36 5.32 -2.89
CA ASP A 31 19.56 6.42 -3.42
C ASP A 31 18.31 6.62 -2.55
N SER A 32 18.20 7.78 -1.91
CA SER A 32 17.13 8.16 -0.97
C SER A 32 15.71 8.16 -1.54
N ASN A 33 15.56 7.93 -2.85
CA ASN A 33 14.30 8.15 -3.58
C ASN A 33 13.66 6.83 -4.07
N MET A 34 14.25 5.67 -3.79
CA MET A 34 13.69 4.38 -4.20
C MET A 34 13.59 3.42 -3.00
N HIS A 35 12.36 2.98 -2.73
CA HIS A 35 12.06 1.95 -1.75
C HIS A 35 11.72 0.65 -2.49
N ILE A 36 12.44 -0.43 -2.18
CA ILE A 36 12.19 -1.74 -2.78
C ILE A 36 11.62 -2.69 -1.72
N LEU A 37 10.45 -3.22 -2.02
CA LEU A 37 9.75 -4.22 -1.23
C LEU A 37 9.84 -5.57 -1.95
N VAL A 38 10.36 -6.58 -1.27
CA VAL A 38 10.52 -7.94 -1.80
C VAL A 38 9.51 -8.86 -1.13
N PHE A 39 8.83 -9.67 -1.94
CA PHE A 39 7.81 -10.62 -1.50
C PHE A 39 8.23 -12.03 -1.94
N ASP A 40 8.85 -12.80 -1.04
CA ASP A 40 9.45 -14.12 -1.36
C ASP A 40 8.42 -15.28 -1.39
N SER A 41 7.14 -14.96 -1.19
CA SER A 41 6.06 -15.94 -1.28
C SER A 41 5.84 -16.33 -2.75
N SER A 42 5.75 -17.64 -3.01
CA SER A 42 5.60 -18.21 -4.35
C SER A 42 4.30 -17.80 -5.08
N SER A 43 3.39 -17.10 -4.42
CA SER A 43 2.18 -16.54 -5.04
C SER A 43 1.70 -15.34 -4.25
N VAL A 44 2.37 -14.19 -4.41
CA VAL A 44 1.82 -12.90 -3.94
C VAL A 44 1.04 -12.25 -5.06
N THR A 45 -0.24 -11.98 -4.80
CA THR A 45 -1.07 -11.11 -5.65
C THR A 45 -1.11 -9.73 -5.00
N VAL A 46 -0.74 -8.71 -5.75
CA VAL A 46 -0.84 -7.31 -5.33
C VAL A 46 -1.75 -6.59 -6.33
N ASP A 47 -2.86 -6.06 -5.85
CA ASP A 47 -3.83 -5.29 -6.63
C ASP A 47 -3.95 -3.83 -6.17
N HIS A 48 -3.41 -3.50 -4.99
CA HIS A 48 -3.38 -2.15 -4.45
C HIS A 48 -2.12 -1.88 -3.63
N SER A 49 -1.76 -0.59 -3.52
CA SER A 49 -0.67 -0.09 -2.68
C SER A 49 -1.12 1.20 -2.00
N ILE A 50 -0.69 1.41 -0.76
CA ILE A 50 -0.97 2.63 0.02
C ILE A 50 0.37 3.27 0.36
N ILE A 51 0.54 4.53 -0.04
CA ILE A 51 1.75 5.33 0.24
C ILE A 51 1.32 6.57 1.02
N PRO A 52 1.32 6.51 2.37
CA PRO A 52 1.01 7.66 3.20
C PRO A 52 2.27 8.53 3.39
N GLU A 53 2.09 9.85 3.29
CA GLU A 53 3.05 10.82 3.84
C GLU A 53 2.65 11.18 5.27
N ASP A 54 3.63 11.52 6.11
CA ASP A 54 3.36 12.17 7.39
C ASP A 54 2.84 13.59 7.14
N GLN A 55 1.51 13.73 7.17
CA GLN A 55 0.81 14.99 6.90
C GLN A 55 1.08 16.07 7.96
N THR A 56 1.79 15.76 9.06
CA THR A 56 2.19 16.77 10.04
C THR A 56 3.46 17.54 9.62
N GLN A 57 4.20 17.04 8.62
CA GLN A 57 5.50 17.56 8.17
C GLN A 57 5.47 18.10 6.73
N ASP A 58 4.35 18.73 6.35
CA ASP A 58 4.04 19.15 4.98
C ASP A 58 3.93 18.01 3.95
N GLN A 59 3.28 18.31 2.82
CA GLN A 59 3.16 17.40 1.70
C GLN A 59 4.28 17.64 0.69
N VAL A 60 5.18 16.67 0.54
CA VAL A 60 6.46 16.83 -0.17
C VAL A 60 6.57 15.96 -1.41
N ILE A 61 5.88 14.82 -1.49
CA ILE A 61 5.87 13.96 -2.69
C ILE A 61 5.18 14.72 -3.82
N ARG A 62 5.93 14.97 -4.91
CA ARG A 62 5.40 15.61 -6.13
C ARG A 62 5.01 14.61 -7.20
N THR A 63 5.75 13.51 -7.28
CA THR A 63 5.54 12.41 -8.22
C THR A 63 6.10 11.14 -7.61
N TYR A 64 5.44 10.02 -7.84
CA TYR A 64 5.94 8.69 -7.52
C TYR A 64 5.61 7.73 -8.65
N THR A 65 6.31 6.61 -8.71
CA THR A 65 6.03 5.53 -9.66
C THR A 65 6.23 4.21 -8.94
N ILE A 66 5.28 3.30 -9.13
CA ILE A 66 5.35 1.96 -8.59
C ILE A 66 5.74 1.02 -9.73
N TYR A 67 6.88 0.36 -9.57
CA TYR A 67 7.33 -0.69 -10.49
C TYR A 67 7.05 -2.05 -9.85
N VAL A 68 6.49 -2.97 -10.63
CA VAL A 68 6.25 -4.34 -10.20
C VAL A 68 7.06 -5.25 -11.10
N GLN A 69 7.91 -6.08 -10.48
CA GLN A 69 8.67 -7.11 -11.17
C GLN A 69 8.06 -8.47 -10.80
N GLY A 70 7.42 -9.12 -11.78
CA GLY A 70 7.01 -10.51 -11.67
C GLY A 70 8.22 -11.44 -11.85
N GLY A 71 8.26 -12.52 -11.07
CA GLY A 71 9.19 -13.64 -11.25
C GLY A 71 8.74 -14.60 -12.34
#